data_AF-A0A1S2VBI2-F1
#
_entry.id   AF-A0A1S2VBI2-F1
#
_cell.length_a   1.000
_cell.length_b   1.000
_cell.length_c   1.000
_cell.angle_alpha   90.00
_cell.angle_beta   90.00
_cell.angle_gamma   90.00
#
_symmetry.space_group_name_H-M   'P 1'
#
loop_
_entity.id
_entity.type
_entity.pdbx_description
1 polymer ?
#
loop_
_entity_poly.entity_id
_entity_poly.type
_entity_poly.pdbx_seq_one_letter_code
_entity_poly.pdbx_strand_id
1 'polypeptide(L)'
;MKHHVLHAEIIAPEGAPEWMTNREELWNRVEAGEKRKDAQLAKEILLILPRNLDAEQQKQVVREFIGENLTPRGLVADFAIHSPDASDGEKNPHAHIMFTLRPVQGDGFGKKQTGYYDLDGKKFLYDAHNSYESVLNRVSEQADSDIRFDLRSLKSKGIQREPQPKIGPKVTHLEKRGYETEWGKQVRQVMHRNYAQTAYASHSLTHQITYHSSRALDAVRDDIAYQYYEAAYGDNNHKDFYGNDEREHERGGFER
;
A
#
# COMPACT_ATOMS: atom_id res chain seq x y z
N MET A 1 -23.41 -13.43 19.45
CA MET A 1 -22.34 -13.66 18.46
C MET A 1 -22.09 -12.35 17.73
N LYS A 2 -20.82 -11.88 17.63
CA LYS A 2 -20.51 -10.69 16.80
C LYS A 2 -20.76 -11.06 15.33
N HIS A 3 -21.66 -10.37 14.65
CA HIS A 3 -22.22 -10.75 13.34
C HIS A 3 -21.26 -10.72 12.14
N HIS A 4 -19.94 -10.56 12.34
CA HIS A 4 -18.97 -10.36 11.26
C HIS A 4 -17.66 -11.15 11.42
N VAL A 5 -17.59 -12.15 12.29
CA VAL A 5 -16.40 -13.00 12.44
C VAL A 5 -16.36 -14.02 11.31
N LEU A 6 -15.33 -13.96 10.47
CA LEU A 6 -15.10 -14.92 9.38
C LEU A 6 -14.24 -16.11 9.82
N HIS A 7 -13.29 -15.88 10.72
CA HIS A 7 -12.36 -16.90 11.21
C HIS A 7 -11.86 -16.53 12.60
N ALA A 8 -11.57 -17.52 13.43
CA ALA A 8 -10.91 -17.32 14.72
C ALA A 8 -10.02 -18.53 15.03
N GLU A 9 -8.82 -18.27 15.53
CA GLU A 9 -7.78 -19.29 15.73
C GLU A 9 -6.77 -18.83 16.78
N ILE A 10 -6.21 -19.79 17.54
CA ILE A 10 -5.09 -19.54 18.44
C ILE A 10 -3.87 -20.26 17.88
N ILE A 11 -2.76 -19.53 17.78
CA ILE A 11 -1.46 -20.06 17.41
C ILE A 11 -0.55 -19.94 18.63
N ALA A 12 -0.05 -21.07 19.09
CA ALA A 12 0.92 -21.16 20.17
C ALA A 12 2.31 -21.51 19.59
N PRO A 13 3.40 -21.15 20.29
CA PRO A 13 4.74 -21.64 19.95
C PRO A 13 4.82 -23.17 19.98
N GLU A 14 5.78 -23.72 19.25
CA GLU A 14 6.07 -25.15 19.30
C GLU A 14 6.40 -25.61 20.73
N GLY A 15 5.85 -26.77 21.11
CA GLY A 15 6.03 -27.32 22.46
C GLY A 15 5.17 -26.66 23.56
N ALA A 16 4.27 -25.75 23.19
CA ALA A 16 3.31 -25.20 24.15
C ALA A 16 2.31 -26.26 24.64
N PRO A 17 1.91 -26.22 25.92
CA PRO A 17 0.85 -27.07 26.44
C PRO A 17 -0.46 -26.93 25.64
N GLU A 18 -1.19 -28.04 25.46
CA GLU A 18 -2.44 -28.06 24.68
C GLU A 18 -3.46 -27.03 25.16
N TRP A 19 -3.55 -26.82 26.48
CA TRP A 19 -4.48 -25.87 27.08
C TRP A 19 -4.28 -24.43 26.59
N MET A 20 -3.09 -24.07 26.12
CA MET A 20 -2.83 -22.72 25.59
C MET A 20 -3.53 -22.46 24.27
N THR A 21 -4.03 -23.48 23.58
CA THR A 21 -4.89 -23.34 22.40
C THR A 21 -6.39 -23.33 22.75
N ASN A 22 -6.75 -23.59 24.01
CA ASN A 22 -8.09 -23.36 24.52
C ASN A 22 -8.22 -21.88 24.95
N ARG A 23 -9.08 -21.14 24.25
CA ARG A 23 -9.24 -19.69 24.44
C ARG A 23 -9.67 -19.30 25.85
N GLU A 24 -10.63 -20.00 26.41
CA GLU A 24 -11.14 -19.72 27.75
C GLU A 24 -10.06 -19.97 28.79
N GLU A 25 -9.40 -21.13 28.71
CA GLU A 25 -8.35 -21.50 29.65
C GLU A 25 -7.11 -20.60 29.53
N LEU A 26 -6.69 -20.27 28.31
CA LEU A 26 -5.60 -19.35 28.03
C LEU A 26 -5.81 -18.01 28.74
N TRP A 27 -6.93 -17.34 28.43
CA TRP A 27 -7.14 -15.97 28.92
C TRP A 27 -7.49 -15.92 30.41
N ASN A 28 -8.20 -16.92 30.95
CA ASN A 28 -8.41 -17.05 32.39
C ASN A 28 -7.09 -17.21 33.15
N ARG A 29 -6.15 -18.02 32.64
CA ARG A 29 -4.83 -18.20 33.27
C ARG A 29 -3.94 -16.96 33.13
N VAL A 30 -4.01 -16.23 32.01
CA VAL A 30 -3.34 -14.93 31.85
C VAL A 30 -3.85 -13.94 32.90
N GLU A 31 -5.17 -13.79 33.03
CA GLU A 31 -5.80 -12.89 34.00
C GLU A 31 -5.42 -13.28 35.43
N ALA A 32 -5.52 -14.56 35.80
CA ALA A 32 -5.15 -15.05 37.13
C ALA A 32 -3.67 -14.81 37.48
N GLY A 33 -2.79 -14.79 36.48
CA GLY A 33 -1.34 -14.58 36.65
C GLY A 33 -0.96 -13.12 36.93
N GLU A 34 -1.78 -12.15 36.52
CA GLU A 34 -1.49 -10.73 36.69
C GLU A 34 -2.14 -10.18 37.98
N LYS A 35 -1.33 -9.70 38.93
CA LYS A 35 -1.81 -9.34 40.28
C LYS A 35 -2.15 -7.87 40.49
N ARG A 36 -1.62 -6.98 39.66
CA ARG A 36 -1.87 -5.54 39.82
C ARG A 36 -3.15 -5.16 39.11
N LYS A 37 -3.93 -4.25 39.71
CA LYS A 37 -5.16 -3.72 39.11
C LYS A 37 -4.97 -3.01 37.75
N ASP A 38 -3.75 -2.56 37.47
CA ASP A 38 -3.33 -1.87 36.24
C ASP A 38 -2.44 -2.76 35.36
N ALA A 39 -2.42 -4.07 35.61
CA ALA A 39 -1.64 -4.99 34.83
C ALA A 39 -2.19 -5.12 33.41
N GLN A 40 -1.30 -5.02 32.43
CA GLN A 40 -1.64 -5.32 31.04
C GLN A 40 -1.73 -6.84 30.85
N LEU A 41 -2.88 -7.35 30.43
CA LEU A 41 -3.09 -8.78 30.20
C LEU A 41 -2.54 -9.22 28.83
N ALA A 42 -2.76 -8.38 27.83
CA ALA A 42 -2.41 -8.64 26.44
C ALA A 42 -2.01 -7.35 25.73
N LYS A 43 -1.46 -7.52 24.52
CA LYS A 43 -1.39 -6.48 23.50
C LYS A 43 -2.21 -6.91 22.30
N GLU A 44 -2.65 -5.94 21.52
CA GLU A 44 -3.41 -6.15 20.30
C GLU A 44 -2.67 -5.53 19.10
N ILE A 45 -2.56 -6.28 18.02
CA ILE A 45 -2.19 -5.80 16.69
C ILE A 45 -3.41 -5.94 15.80
N LEU A 46 -3.76 -4.86 15.09
CA LEU A 46 -4.81 -4.86 14.09
C LEU A 46 -4.17 -4.80 12.69
N LEU A 47 -4.41 -5.82 11.88
CA LEU A 47 -3.96 -5.86 10.48
C LEU A 47 -5.14 -5.60 9.54
N ILE A 48 -4.97 -4.68 8.59
CA ILE A 48 -5.94 -4.45 7.52
C ILE A 48 -5.61 -5.39 6.37
N LEU A 49 -6.48 -6.36 6.09
CA LEU A 49 -6.21 -7.38 5.07
C LEU A 49 -6.65 -6.86 3.69
N PRO A 50 -5.84 -7.03 2.63
CA PRO A 50 -6.22 -6.56 1.31
C PRO A 50 -7.43 -7.31 0.71
N ARG A 51 -8.34 -6.56 0.11
CA ARG A 51 -9.57 -7.10 -0.54
C ARG A 51 -9.30 -7.95 -1.78
N ASN A 52 -8.13 -7.78 -2.40
CA ASN A 52 -7.71 -8.58 -3.55
C ASN A 52 -7.25 -10.00 -3.17
N LEU A 53 -7.10 -10.29 -1.88
CA LEU A 53 -6.78 -11.63 -1.39
C LEU A 53 -8.08 -12.33 -0.95
N ASP A 54 -8.19 -13.61 -1.27
CA ASP A 54 -9.29 -14.44 -0.80
C ASP A 54 -9.19 -14.78 0.70
N ALA A 55 -10.20 -15.45 1.25
CA ALA A 55 -10.26 -15.76 2.68
C ALA A 55 -9.11 -16.68 3.17
N GLU A 56 -8.63 -17.61 2.36
CA GLU A 56 -7.51 -18.49 2.75
C GLU A 56 -6.19 -17.73 2.73
N GLN A 57 -5.97 -16.91 1.70
CA GLN A 57 -4.80 -16.03 1.59
C GLN A 57 -4.78 -14.99 2.71
N GLN A 58 -5.93 -14.43 3.07
CA GLN A 58 -6.08 -13.55 4.23
C GLN A 58 -5.70 -14.24 5.54
N LYS A 59 -6.12 -15.50 5.75
CA LYS A 59 -5.70 -16.30 6.91
C LYS A 59 -4.20 -16.58 6.87
N GLN A 60 -3.65 -16.87 5.71
CA GLN A 60 -2.21 -17.11 5.52
C GLN A 60 -1.39 -15.88 5.94
N VAL A 61 -1.77 -14.68 5.50
CA VAL A 61 -1.13 -13.42 5.92
C VAL A 61 -1.06 -13.31 7.45
N VAL A 62 -2.18 -13.60 8.14
CA VAL A 62 -2.22 -13.49 9.61
C VAL A 62 -1.36 -14.56 10.27
N ARG A 63 -1.45 -15.81 9.82
CA ARG A 63 -0.65 -16.94 10.36
C ARG A 63 0.84 -16.70 10.22
N GLU A 64 1.28 -16.27 9.05
CA GLU A 64 2.68 -16.00 8.78
C GLU A 64 3.20 -14.79 9.55
N PHE A 65 2.41 -13.71 9.62
CA PHE A 65 2.75 -12.56 10.47
C PHE A 65 2.95 -12.98 11.93
N ILE A 66 2.06 -13.82 12.47
CA ILE A 66 2.18 -14.35 13.83
C ILE A 66 3.44 -15.23 13.96
N GLY A 67 3.68 -16.10 12.97
CA GLY A 67 4.84 -16.99 12.90
C GLY A 67 6.19 -16.28 12.79
N GLU A 68 6.23 -15.10 12.17
CA GLU A 68 7.46 -14.31 12.02
C GLU A 68 7.70 -13.39 13.23
N ASN A 69 6.65 -12.89 13.88
CA ASN A 69 6.79 -11.80 14.86
C ASN A 69 6.49 -12.17 16.31
N LEU A 70 5.65 -13.19 16.56
CA LEU A 70 5.10 -13.47 17.90
C LEU A 70 5.54 -14.83 18.44
N THR A 71 5.28 -15.92 17.72
CA THR A 71 5.63 -17.27 18.21
C THR A 71 7.14 -17.49 18.41
N PRO A 72 8.06 -16.89 17.62
CA PRO A 72 9.51 -17.00 17.89
C PRO A 72 9.94 -16.33 19.20
N ARG A 73 9.11 -15.42 19.72
CA ARG A 73 9.30 -14.80 21.04
C ARG A 73 8.71 -15.63 22.18
N GLY A 74 8.14 -16.79 21.86
CA GLY A 74 7.42 -17.65 22.79
C GLY A 74 6.01 -17.18 23.12
N LEU A 75 5.44 -16.21 22.38
CA LEU A 75 4.12 -15.65 22.69
C LEU A 75 3.00 -16.44 22.03
N VAL A 76 1.88 -16.59 22.72
CA VAL A 76 0.65 -17.18 22.19
C VAL A 76 -0.20 -16.06 21.61
N ALA A 77 -0.72 -16.25 20.39
CA ALA A 77 -1.54 -15.29 19.70
C ALA A 77 -2.93 -15.86 19.40
N ASP A 78 -3.96 -15.14 19.82
CA ASP A 78 -5.37 -15.40 19.52
C ASP A 78 -5.85 -14.35 18.52
N PHE A 79 -6.29 -14.78 17.35
CA PHE A 79 -6.74 -13.85 16.33
C PHE A 79 -8.13 -14.16 15.82
N ALA A 80 -8.82 -13.10 15.38
CA ALA A 80 -10.08 -13.17 14.68
C ALA A 80 -10.07 -12.26 13.45
N ILE A 81 -10.55 -12.78 12.33
CA ILE A 81 -10.73 -12.01 11.10
C ILE A 81 -12.18 -11.56 11.02
N HIS A 82 -12.38 -10.25 10.85
CA HIS A 82 -13.68 -9.63 10.63
C HIS A 82 -13.78 -9.04 9.23
N SER A 83 -14.99 -8.95 8.68
CA SER A 83 -15.23 -8.28 7.40
C SER A 83 -16.57 -7.50 7.37
N PRO A 84 -16.70 -6.43 8.18
CA PRO A 84 -17.87 -5.56 8.15
C PRO A 84 -17.89 -4.66 6.91
N ASP A 85 -18.99 -3.95 6.69
CA ASP A 85 -19.07 -2.95 5.61
C ASP A 85 -18.21 -1.71 5.93
N ALA A 86 -17.48 -1.24 4.92
CA ALA A 86 -16.70 -0.01 4.95
C ALA A 86 -17.55 1.20 4.54
N SER A 87 -16.95 2.40 4.65
CA SER A 87 -17.61 3.65 4.24
C SER A 87 -17.80 3.78 2.73
N ASP A 88 -17.03 3.05 1.93
CA ASP A 88 -17.11 3.03 0.47
C ASP A 88 -18.12 1.98 -0.06
N GLY A 89 -18.86 1.31 0.83
CA GLY A 89 -19.85 0.29 0.47
C GLY A 89 -19.28 -1.12 0.27
N GLU A 90 -17.96 -1.25 0.24
CA GLU A 90 -17.26 -2.53 0.11
C GLU A 90 -16.96 -3.16 1.47
N LYS A 91 -16.40 -4.37 1.51
CA LYS A 91 -16.02 -5.05 2.76
C LYS A 91 -14.73 -4.49 3.36
N ASN A 92 -14.57 -4.53 4.68
CA ASN A 92 -13.34 -4.15 5.37
C ASN A 92 -12.70 -5.35 6.08
N PRO A 93 -12.05 -6.28 5.36
CA PRO A 93 -11.40 -7.41 6.00
C PRO A 93 -10.24 -6.93 6.88
N HIS A 94 -10.26 -7.28 8.16
CA HIS A 94 -9.20 -6.97 9.12
C HIS A 94 -9.07 -8.06 10.18
N ALA A 95 -7.86 -8.27 10.67
CA ALA A 95 -7.58 -9.20 11.76
C ALA A 95 -7.28 -8.43 13.05
N HIS A 96 -7.95 -8.83 14.13
CA HIS A 96 -7.55 -8.50 15.49
C HIS A 96 -6.67 -9.64 16.00
N ILE A 97 -5.44 -9.35 16.41
CA ILE A 97 -4.48 -10.32 16.93
C ILE A 97 -4.17 -9.91 18.37
N MET A 98 -4.76 -10.60 19.34
CA MET A 98 -4.47 -10.42 20.76
C MET A 98 -3.42 -11.44 21.17
N PHE A 99 -2.34 -11.02 21.83
CA PHE A 99 -1.24 -11.92 22.18
C PHE A 99 -0.77 -11.73 23.62
N THR A 100 -0.26 -12.83 24.19
CA THR A 100 0.25 -12.86 25.56
C THR A 100 1.48 -11.96 25.68
N LEU A 101 1.70 -11.43 26.89
CA LEU A 101 2.89 -10.63 27.20
C LEU A 101 3.96 -11.44 27.92
N ARG A 102 3.69 -12.72 28.16
CA ARG A 102 4.61 -13.67 28.77
C ARG A 102 4.83 -14.81 27.79
N PRO A 103 6.08 -15.24 27.61
CA PRO A 103 6.37 -16.39 26.78
C PRO A 103 5.91 -17.67 27.47
N VAL A 104 5.65 -18.70 26.68
CA VAL A 104 5.47 -20.06 27.16
C VAL A 104 6.76 -20.53 27.85
N GLN A 105 6.63 -21.07 29.06
CA GLN A 105 7.73 -21.64 29.82
C GLN A 105 7.23 -22.83 30.65
N GLY A 106 7.64 -24.05 30.26
CA GLY A 106 7.13 -25.27 30.86
C GLY A 106 5.60 -25.40 30.67
N ASP A 107 4.88 -25.75 31.74
CA ASP A 107 3.41 -25.83 31.73
C ASP A 107 2.72 -24.46 32.02
N GLY A 108 3.41 -23.35 31.81
CA GLY A 108 2.93 -22.04 32.22
C GLY A 108 3.57 -20.88 31.49
N PHE A 109 3.52 -19.71 32.14
CA PHE A 109 4.03 -18.47 31.60
C PHE A 109 5.34 -18.07 32.28
N GLY A 110 6.30 -17.63 31.45
CA GLY A 110 7.57 -17.09 31.92
C GLY A 110 7.50 -15.63 32.37
N LYS A 111 8.67 -15.01 32.39
CA LYS A 111 8.81 -13.59 32.72
C LYS A 111 8.19 -12.72 31.63
N LYS A 112 7.43 -11.71 32.04
CA LYS A 112 6.79 -10.75 31.13
C LYS A 112 7.81 -10.02 30.26
N GLN A 113 7.57 -10.03 28.96
CA GLN A 113 8.27 -9.29 27.93
C GLN A 113 7.66 -7.89 27.83
N THR A 114 8.35 -6.89 28.37
CA THR A 114 7.88 -5.50 28.42
C THR A 114 9.07 -4.56 28.51
N GLY A 115 8.89 -3.33 28.09
CA GLY A 115 9.89 -2.29 28.09
C GLY A 115 10.39 -1.94 26.69
N TYR A 116 11.18 -0.87 26.64
CA TYR A 116 11.63 -0.22 25.41
C TYR A 116 12.45 -1.13 24.47
N TYR A 117 13.12 -2.15 25.01
CA TYR A 117 13.91 -3.10 24.22
C TYR A 117 13.11 -4.35 23.81
N ASP A 118 11.82 -4.39 24.11
CA ASP A 118 10.94 -5.53 23.89
C ASP A 118 9.61 -5.06 23.24
N LEU A 119 8.47 -5.64 23.62
CA LEU A 119 7.13 -5.39 23.05
C LEU A 119 6.62 -3.94 23.15
N ASP A 120 7.27 -3.06 23.93
CA ASP A 120 6.92 -1.63 24.02
C ASP A 120 7.84 -0.74 23.16
N GLY A 121 8.85 -1.33 22.54
CA GLY A 121 9.86 -0.63 21.78
C GLY A 121 9.43 -0.21 20.39
N LYS A 122 9.94 0.94 19.93
CA LYS A 122 9.82 1.36 18.52
C LYS A 122 10.42 0.34 17.56
N LYS A 123 11.47 -0.37 17.99
CA LYS A 123 12.11 -1.42 17.19
C LYS A 123 11.13 -2.55 16.87
N PHE A 124 10.39 -3.04 17.87
CA PHE A 124 9.39 -4.08 17.66
C PHE A 124 8.32 -3.63 16.64
N LEU A 125 7.80 -2.41 16.80
CA LEU A 125 6.83 -1.86 15.86
C LEU A 125 7.39 -1.73 14.43
N TYR A 126 8.63 -1.28 14.29
CA TYR A 126 9.30 -1.16 12.99
C TYR A 126 9.53 -2.52 12.33
N ASP A 127 10.04 -3.49 13.08
CA ASP A 127 10.27 -4.85 12.58
C ASP A 127 8.95 -5.51 12.16
N ALA A 128 7.92 -5.43 13.00
CA ALA A 128 6.60 -5.96 12.69
C ALA A 128 5.97 -5.28 11.46
N HIS A 129 6.14 -3.97 11.32
CA HIS A 129 5.65 -3.24 10.15
C HIS A 129 6.33 -3.70 8.85
N ASN A 130 7.63 -3.95 8.87
CA ASN A 130 8.37 -4.42 7.69
C ASN A 130 8.08 -5.90 7.38
N SER A 131 7.97 -6.75 8.41
CA SER A 131 7.53 -8.13 8.23
C SER A 131 6.13 -8.17 7.63
N TYR A 132 5.22 -7.30 8.09
CA TYR A 132 3.87 -7.24 7.52
C TYR A 132 3.87 -6.89 6.02
N GLU A 133 4.63 -5.89 5.59
CA GLU A 133 4.81 -5.58 4.17
C GLU A 133 5.36 -6.78 3.39
N SER A 134 6.36 -7.46 3.95
CA SER A 134 7.02 -8.61 3.32
C SER A 134 6.04 -9.78 3.16
N VAL A 135 5.27 -10.09 4.20
CA VAL A 135 4.22 -11.13 4.18
C VAL A 135 3.15 -10.79 3.15
N LEU A 136 2.64 -9.54 3.13
CA LEU A 136 1.63 -9.12 2.15
C LEU A 136 2.12 -9.32 0.71
N ASN A 137 3.34 -8.90 0.42
CA ASN A 137 3.92 -9.05 -0.92
C ASN A 137 4.16 -10.52 -1.28
N ARG A 138 4.66 -11.32 -0.35
CA ARG A 138 4.92 -12.75 -0.56
C ARG A 138 3.63 -13.53 -0.82
N VAL A 139 2.59 -13.31 -0.01
CA VAL A 139 1.28 -13.96 -0.21
C VAL A 139 0.61 -13.47 -1.50
N SER A 140 0.76 -12.19 -1.84
CA SER A 140 0.24 -11.65 -3.11
C SER A 140 0.94 -12.24 -4.33
N GLU A 141 2.25 -12.47 -4.26
CA GLU A 141 3.01 -13.14 -5.31
C GLU A 141 2.58 -14.61 -5.48
N GLN A 142 2.39 -15.33 -4.37
CA GLN A 142 1.86 -16.71 -4.41
C GLN A 142 0.43 -16.79 -4.97
N ALA A 143 -0.35 -15.71 -4.79
CA ALA A 143 -1.69 -15.55 -5.33
C ALA A 143 -1.72 -15.10 -6.80
N ASP A 144 -0.56 -14.95 -7.45
CA ASP A 144 -0.43 -14.41 -8.82
C ASP A 144 -1.09 -13.03 -8.99
N SER A 145 -1.06 -12.22 -7.93
CA SER A 145 -1.57 -10.85 -7.94
C SER A 145 -0.52 -9.91 -8.50
N ASP A 146 -0.92 -8.97 -9.37
CA ASP A 146 -0.06 -7.87 -9.82
C ASP A 146 0.13 -6.76 -8.76
N ILE A 147 -0.64 -6.81 -7.66
CA ILE A 147 -0.61 -5.78 -6.62
C ILE A 147 0.61 -5.98 -5.72
N ARG A 148 1.34 -4.90 -5.48
CA ARG A 148 2.44 -4.83 -4.50
C ARG A 148 2.19 -3.74 -3.48
N PHE A 149 2.54 -4.05 -2.24
CA PHE A 149 2.37 -3.20 -1.07
C PHE A 149 3.69 -2.53 -0.73
N ASP A 150 3.59 -1.23 -0.45
CA ASP A 150 4.66 -0.44 0.12
C ASP A 150 4.01 0.34 1.26
N LEU A 151 4.41 0.06 2.49
CA LEU A 151 3.84 0.63 3.70
C LEU A 151 4.61 1.86 4.16
N ARG A 152 5.64 2.30 3.42
CA ARG A 152 6.34 3.55 3.71
C ARG A 152 5.36 4.72 3.63
N SER A 153 5.65 5.76 4.40
CA SER A 153 4.88 7.00 4.36
C SER A 153 4.88 7.59 2.94
N LEU A 154 3.82 8.32 2.57
CA LEU A 154 3.78 9.03 1.27
C LEU A 154 4.99 9.93 1.07
N LYS A 155 5.44 10.61 2.13
CA LYS A 155 6.65 11.43 2.13
C LYS A 155 7.89 10.60 1.77
N SER A 156 8.06 9.43 2.38
CA SER A 156 9.18 8.52 2.09
C SER A 156 9.15 7.97 0.67
N LYS A 157 7.95 7.86 0.08
CA LYS A 157 7.76 7.49 -1.33
C LYS A 157 7.96 8.65 -2.32
N GLY A 158 8.16 9.87 -1.83
CA GLY A 158 8.21 11.08 -2.66
C GLY A 158 6.84 11.51 -3.22
N ILE A 159 5.75 10.94 -2.73
CA ILE A 159 4.39 11.25 -3.21
C ILE A 159 3.91 12.52 -2.51
N GLN A 160 3.75 13.60 -3.30
CA GLN A 160 3.19 14.87 -2.85
C GLN A 160 1.66 14.79 -2.85
N ARG A 161 1.09 14.27 -1.77
CA ARG A 161 -0.36 14.19 -1.56
C ARG A 161 -0.72 14.78 -0.20
N GLU A 162 -1.78 15.58 -0.16
CA GLU A 162 -2.28 16.14 1.10
C GLU A 162 -2.79 15.00 2.00
N PRO A 163 -2.41 14.95 3.29
CA PRO A 163 -2.95 13.98 4.23
C PRO A 163 -4.48 14.06 4.33
N GLN A 164 -5.16 12.94 4.12
CA GLN A 164 -6.61 12.88 4.26
C GLN A 164 -7.01 12.97 5.75
N PRO A 165 -7.91 13.89 6.14
CA PRO A 165 -8.34 13.98 7.53
C PRO A 165 -9.20 12.77 7.92
N LYS A 166 -9.10 12.33 9.18
CA LYS A 166 -9.92 11.24 9.70
C LYS A 166 -11.38 11.67 9.82
N ILE A 167 -12.29 10.90 9.22
CA ILE A 167 -13.72 11.02 9.48
C ILE A 167 -14.06 10.21 10.73
N GLY A 168 -14.66 10.86 11.74
CA GLY A 168 -15.07 10.21 12.98
C GLY A 168 -16.46 9.54 12.87
N PRO A 169 -16.78 8.56 13.74
CA PRO A 169 -18.06 7.83 13.69
C PRO A 169 -19.30 8.72 13.72
N LYS A 170 -19.26 9.80 14.51
CA LYS A 170 -20.35 10.79 14.60
C LYS A 170 -20.65 11.44 13.25
N VAL A 171 -19.60 11.82 12.52
CA VAL A 171 -19.73 12.45 11.21
C VAL A 171 -20.28 11.44 10.21
N THR A 172 -19.69 10.24 10.15
CA THR A 172 -20.19 9.15 9.30
C THR A 172 -21.67 8.85 9.55
N HIS A 173 -22.10 8.81 10.82
CA HIS A 173 -23.49 8.53 11.19
C HIS A 173 -24.47 9.64 10.74
N LEU A 174 -24.08 10.91 10.87
CA LEU A 174 -24.88 12.03 10.39
C LEU A 174 -24.98 12.02 8.87
N GLU A 175 -23.87 11.82 8.16
CA GLU A 175 -23.87 11.82 6.69
C GLU A 175 -24.62 10.63 6.10
N LYS A 176 -24.56 9.44 6.74
CA LYS A 176 -25.39 8.28 6.35
C LYS A 176 -26.90 8.54 6.46
N ARG A 177 -27.31 9.50 7.29
CA ARG A 177 -28.72 9.93 7.44
C ARG A 177 -29.08 11.10 6.51
N GLY A 178 -28.18 11.49 5.62
CA GLY A 178 -28.39 12.58 4.65
C GLY A 178 -28.05 13.97 5.18
N TYR A 179 -27.48 14.11 6.38
CA TYR A 179 -27.04 15.42 6.88
C TYR A 179 -25.64 15.73 6.39
N GLU A 180 -25.47 16.80 5.61
CA GLU A 180 -24.13 17.29 5.27
C GLU A 180 -23.48 17.97 6.49
N THR A 181 -22.27 17.54 6.83
CA THR A 181 -21.50 18.13 7.93
C THR A 181 -20.36 19.00 7.40
N GLU A 182 -20.02 20.09 8.10
CA GLU A 182 -18.86 20.92 7.74
C GLU A 182 -17.55 20.13 7.75
N TRP A 183 -17.38 19.21 8.71
CA TRP A 183 -16.20 18.34 8.73
C TRP A 183 -16.14 17.40 7.53
N GLY A 184 -17.26 16.74 7.18
CA GLY A 184 -17.30 15.88 6.00
C GLY A 184 -17.08 16.66 4.71
N LYS A 185 -17.57 17.90 4.62
CA LYS A 185 -17.28 18.82 3.50
C LYS A 185 -15.78 19.11 3.37
N GLN A 186 -15.08 19.40 4.47
CA GLN A 186 -13.63 19.60 4.46
C GLN A 186 -12.88 18.35 3.99
N VAL A 187 -13.31 17.16 4.43
CA VAL A 187 -12.70 15.91 3.98
C VAL A 187 -12.93 15.68 2.48
N ARG A 188 -14.15 15.95 1.98
CA ARG A 188 -14.46 15.91 0.54
C ARG A 188 -13.60 16.90 -0.26
N GLN A 189 -13.32 18.09 0.26
CA GLN A 189 -12.44 19.07 -0.39
C GLN A 189 -10.99 18.60 -0.47
N VAL A 190 -10.43 18.01 0.60
CA VAL A 190 -9.09 17.42 0.57
C VAL A 190 -9.02 16.28 -0.45
N MET A 191 -10.03 15.39 -0.46
CA MET A 191 -10.12 14.31 -1.45
C MET A 191 -10.16 14.88 -2.87
N HIS A 192 -11.01 15.87 -3.14
CA HIS A 192 -11.12 16.52 -4.45
C HIS A 192 -9.78 17.14 -4.91
N ARG A 193 -9.07 17.83 -4.02
CA ARG A 193 -7.74 18.41 -4.34
C ARG A 193 -6.71 17.32 -4.67
N ASN A 194 -6.67 16.25 -3.88
CA ASN A 194 -5.79 15.10 -4.13
C ASN A 194 -6.11 14.39 -5.47
N TYR A 195 -7.39 14.22 -5.79
CA TYR A 195 -7.83 13.66 -7.08
C TYR A 195 -7.45 14.57 -8.25
N ALA A 196 -7.71 15.88 -8.13
CA ALA A 196 -7.35 16.86 -9.15
C ALA A 196 -5.83 16.84 -9.40
N GLN A 197 -5.01 16.87 -8.35
CA GLN A 197 -3.56 16.84 -8.47
C GLN A 197 -3.05 15.57 -9.18
N THR A 198 -3.66 14.42 -8.86
CA THR A 198 -3.32 13.15 -9.52
C THR A 198 -3.72 13.16 -10.99
N ALA A 199 -4.93 13.65 -11.31
CA ALA A 199 -5.41 13.76 -12.68
C ALA A 199 -4.54 14.69 -13.54
N TYR A 200 -4.12 15.84 -12.98
CA TYR A 200 -3.19 16.75 -13.65
C TYR A 200 -1.84 16.10 -13.93
N ALA A 201 -1.26 15.38 -12.95
CA ALA A 201 0.00 14.67 -13.13
C ALA A 201 -0.10 13.58 -14.21
N SER A 202 -1.17 12.79 -14.19
CA SER A 202 -1.43 11.76 -15.21
C SER A 202 -1.59 12.39 -16.60
N HIS A 203 -2.37 13.46 -16.74
CA HIS A 203 -2.56 14.14 -18.01
C HIS A 203 -1.23 14.68 -18.58
N SER A 204 -0.42 15.33 -17.73
CA SER A 204 0.90 15.82 -18.12
C SER A 204 1.83 14.70 -18.60
N LEU A 205 1.83 13.55 -17.91
CA LEU A 205 2.65 12.40 -18.30
C LEU A 205 2.18 11.80 -19.64
N THR A 206 0.87 11.59 -19.80
CA THR A 206 0.31 11.10 -21.07
C THR A 206 0.64 12.04 -22.22
N HIS A 207 0.59 13.35 -22.00
CA HIS A 207 0.96 14.34 -23.01
C HIS A 207 2.45 14.23 -23.39
N GLN A 208 3.35 14.11 -22.41
CA GLN A 208 4.77 13.91 -22.66
C GLN A 208 5.06 12.62 -23.44
N ILE A 209 4.48 11.50 -23.02
CA ILE A 209 4.63 10.21 -23.70
C ILE A 209 4.16 10.35 -25.15
N THR A 210 2.95 10.89 -25.35
CA THR A 210 2.38 11.07 -26.70
C THR A 210 3.27 11.95 -27.57
N TYR A 211 3.78 13.06 -27.04
CA TYR A 211 4.69 13.96 -27.75
C TYR A 211 6.01 13.28 -28.12
N HIS A 212 6.64 12.53 -27.20
CA HIS A 212 7.88 11.83 -27.49
C HIS A 212 7.68 10.66 -28.47
N SER A 213 6.57 9.92 -28.33
CA SER A 213 6.21 8.86 -29.28
C SER A 213 5.95 9.42 -30.68
N SER A 214 5.24 10.54 -30.82
CA SER A 214 5.02 11.16 -32.13
C SER A 214 6.33 11.61 -32.76
N ARG A 215 7.23 12.25 -31.99
CA ARG A 215 8.55 12.65 -32.50
C ARG A 215 9.43 11.47 -32.91
N ALA A 216 9.36 10.36 -32.18
CA ALA A 216 10.09 9.14 -32.54
C ALA A 216 9.55 8.54 -33.85
N LEU A 217 8.23 8.50 -34.02
CA LEU A 217 7.59 8.05 -35.27
C LEU A 217 7.94 8.96 -36.44
N ASP A 218 7.92 10.27 -36.25
CA ASP A 218 8.30 11.24 -37.29
C ASP A 218 9.78 11.06 -37.69
N ALA A 219 10.69 10.88 -36.73
CA ALA A 219 12.10 10.64 -37.02
C ALA A 219 12.33 9.35 -37.82
N VAL A 220 11.64 8.27 -37.48
CA VAL A 220 11.70 7.01 -38.24
C VAL A 220 11.10 7.19 -39.64
N ARG A 221 9.99 7.94 -39.74
CA ARG A 221 9.36 8.23 -41.04
C ARG A 221 10.27 9.04 -41.95
N ASP A 222 10.95 10.05 -41.40
CA ASP A 222 11.89 10.90 -42.13
C ASP A 222 13.12 10.10 -42.58
N ASP A 223 13.66 9.22 -41.72
CA ASP A 223 14.77 8.33 -42.06
C ASP A 223 14.38 7.34 -43.17
N ILE A 224 13.21 6.71 -43.07
CA ILE A 224 12.67 5.84 -44.11
C ILE A 224 12.50 6.62 -45.42
N ALA A 225 11.90 7.82 -45.38
CA ALA A 225 11.73 8.66 -46.56
C ALA A 225 13.07 9.03 -47.22
N TYR A 226 14.08 9.33 -46.41
CA TYR A 226 15.45 9.60 -46.87
C TYR A 226 16.08 8.37 -47.52
N GLN A 227 16.00 7.18 -46.90
CA GLN A 227 16.49 5.92 -47.47
C GLN A 227 15.80 5.57 -48.80
N TYR A 228 14.47 5.76 -48.89
CA TYR A 228 13.74 5.57 -50.15
C TYR A 228 14.19 6.55 -51.22
N TYR A 229 14.43 7.82 -50.86
CA TYR A 229 14.93 8.83 -51.79
C TYR A 229 16.34 8.48 -52.29
N GLU A 230 17.25 8.09 -51.41
CA GLU A 230 18.58 7.60 -51.79
C GLU A 230 18.52 6.36 -52.68
N ALA A 231 17.66 5.39 -52.37
CA ALA A 231 17.51 4.19 -53.20
C ALA A 231 16.92 4.48 -54.58
N ALA A 232 15.99 5.44 -54.68
CA ALA A 232 15.32 5.79 -55.93
C ALA A 232 16.11 6.76 -56.81
N TYR A 233 16.95 7.63 -56.21
CA TYR A 233 17.59 8.76 -56.90
C TYR A 233 19.09 8.93 -56.59
N GLY A 234 19.67 8.14 -55.68
CA GLY A 234 21.01 8.35 -55.13
C GLY A 234 22.18 8.06 -56.06
N ASP A 235 21.96 7.38 -57.18
CA ASP A 235 23.03 7.06 -58.15
C ASP A 235 23.02 7.97 -59.39
N ASN A 236 22.22 9.05 -59.42
CA ASN A 236 22.27 10.09 -60.45
C ASN A 236 21.70 11.43 -59.95
N ASN A 237 22.48 12.18 -59.16
CA ASN A 237 22.60 13.66 -59.23
C ASN A 237 23.27 14.21 -57.97
N HIS A 238 24.59 14.09 -57.92
CA HIS A 238 25.41 14.93 -57.05
C HIS A 238 25.69 16.24 -57.79
N LYS A 239 24.71 17.16 -57.80
CA LYS A 239 24.82 18.61 -58.06
C LYS A 239 23.40 19.19 -58.12
N ASP A 240 23.19 20.35 -57.47
CA ASP A 240 22.05 21.26 -57.67
C ASP A 240 20.80 21.12 -56.76
N PHE A 241 20.96 21.03 -55.44
CA PHE A 241 19.88 21.49 -54.53
C PHE A 241 20.23 22.74 -53.71
N TYR A 242 21.52 23.06 -53.55
CA TYR A 242 21.98 24.34 -53.02
C TYR A 242 23.01 24.93 -53.99
N GLY A 243 22.55 25.44 -55.12
CA GLY A 243 23.38 26.11 -56.12
C GLY A 243 23.05 27.60 -56.19
N ASN A 244 24.03 28.43 -55.81
CA ASN A 244 24.09 29.88 -56.01
C ASN A 244 23.43 30.34 -57.32
N ASP A 245 22.59 31.37 -57.23
CA ASP A 245 22.31 32.24 -58.36
C ASP A 245 22.66 33.69 -57.99
N GLU A 246 23.97 33.95 -57.94
CA GLU A 246 24.51 35.29 -58.20
C GLU A 246 24.66 35.42 -59.72
N ARG A 247 23.84 36.28 -60.35
CA ARG A 247 24.32 37.39 -61.20
C ARG A 247 23.19 38.26 -61.77
N GLU A 248 23.20 39.50 -61.30
CA GLU A 248 23.08 40.76 -62.04
C GLU A 248 22.31 40.80 -63.38
N HIS A 249 21.30 41.68 -63.44
CA HIS A 249 21.25 42.70 -64.50
C HIS A 249 20.41 43.92 -64.07
N GLU A 250 21.14 44.94 -63.60
CA GLU A 250 21.10 46.34 -64.03
C GLU A 250 19.77 47.10 -64.35
N ARG A 251 19.66 48.25 -63.63
CA ARG A 251 19.18 49.60 -64.02
C ARG A 251 17.76 50.03 -63.62
N GLY A 252 17.71 51.10 -62.81
CA GLY A 252 16.77 52.21 -63.12
C GLY A 252 16.14 53.03 -61.97
N GLY A 253 16.93 53.71 -61.14
CA GLY A 253 16.76 55.15 -60.84
C GLY A 253 15.66 55.70 -59.88
N PHE A 254 16.08 56.79 -59.20
CA PHE A 254 15.39 57.88 -58.47
C PHE A 254 15.11 57.66 -56.97
N GLU A 255 15.98 58.20 -56.09
CA GLU A 255 15.99 59.57 -55.48
C GLU A 255 15.01 59.68 -54.28
N ARG A 256 15.36 60.09 -53.06
CA ARG A 256 16.54 60.78 -52.48
C ARG A 256 16.84 60.25 -51.08
#